data_AF-A0A9N7V4V7-F1
#
_entry.id   AF-A0A9N7V4V7-F1
#
_cell.length_a   1.000
_cell.length_b   1.000
_cell.length_c   1.000
_cell.angle_alpha   90.00
_cell.angle_beta   90.00
_cell.angle_gamma   90.00
#
_symmetry.space_group_name_H-M   'P 1'
#
loop_
_entity.id
_entity.type
_entity.pdbx_description
1 polymer ?
#
loop_
_entity_poly.entity_id
_entity_poly.type
_entity_poly.pdbx_seq_one_letter_code
_entity_poly.pdbx_strand_id
1 'polypeptide(L)'
;GGGKYSELVLEKELDREQQHELTIVLVATDGGSPQKSGTAVVHVTVLDANDNAPVFSQAVYKATLPENSPLDTVVVTSLTNPIPEDTPRGTEVGIINVQDRDSENNRQVRCSIPQNVPFKLVPSIKNYYSLVTTGQLDRELVSDYNITITATDEGSPPLSSSKTVQLSVADINDNPPVFEEQSYSAYVTENNKPGSTLCSVTARDPDWRQNGTVVYSLLPGEVNGASVSSYLSVNGDTGVIHAVRSFDYEQFRSFKVHVMARDNGSPPLSSNVTVSVFISDVNDNSPQILYPAPEGNSFMTELVPKAAHGGSLVSKVIAVDADSGQNAWLSYQIVKSTDPGLFTIGVHSGEIRTQRDISESDSMKQNLIVAVKDNGQPSLSATCSMYLLISDNLAEVPELKDISYDEKSSKLTSYLIIALVSVSTFFLTFIIIILGVRFCRRRKPRMLFDGAVAIPSAYLPPNYADVDGTGTLRSTYNYDAYLTTGSRTSDFKFVTSYNDNTLPADQTLRKSPSDFVDMFEGVDDSPE
;
A
#
# COMPACT_ATOMS: atom_id res chain seq x y z
N GLY A 1 52.33 19.54 98.13
CA GLY A 1 51.94 20.39 97.00
C GLY A 1 51.00 19.59 96.14
N GLY A 2 49.73 19.98 96.07
CA GLY A 2 48.73 19.34 95.20
C GLY A 2 48.12 20.44 94.33
N GLY A 3 48.49 20.48 93.06
CA GLY A 3 47.84 21.35 92.10
C GLY A 3 46.42 20.84 91.84
N LYS A 4 45.42 21.72 91.90
CA LYS A 4 44.09 21.43 91.36
C LYS A 4 44.15 21.68 89.86
N TYR A 5 43.84 20.68 89.05
CA TYR A 5 43.72 20.83 87.59
C TYR A 5 42.23 20.88 87.22
N SER A 6 41.91 21.69 86.22
CA SER A 6 40.58 21.74 85.60
C SER A 6 40.63 20.97 84.28
N GLU A 7 39.72 20.03 84.09
CA GLU A 7 39.55 19.29 82.84
C GLU A 7 38.28 19.77 82.13
N LEU A 8 38.35 19.95 80.81
CA LEU A 8 37.19 20.20 79.97
C LEU A 8 36.79 18.87 79.34
N VAL A 9 35.61 18.36 79.70
CA VAL A 9 35.08 17.07 79.22
C VAL A 9 33.85 17.32 78.37
N LEU A 10 33.78 16.64 77.24
CA LEU A 10 32.62 16.70 76.35
C LEU A 10 31.46 15.87 76.95
N GLU A 11 30.33 16.51 77.25
CA GLU A 11 29.14 15.83 77.81
C GLU A 11 28.10 15.41 76.76
N LYS A 12 28.16 16.00 75.56
CA LYS A 12 27.24 15.74 74.44
C LYS A 12 28.02 15.66 73.13
N GLU A 13 27.53 14.84 72.22
CA GLU A 13 28.09 14.76 70.87
C GLU A 13 28.05 16.13 70.18
N LEU A 14 29.10 16.42 69.41
CA LEU A 14 29.19 17.61 68.58
C LEU A 14 28.70 17.24 67.18
N ASP A 15 27.80 18.06 66.64
CA ASP A 15 27.33 17.98 65.26
C ASP A 15 27.87 19.21 64.54
N ARG A 16 28.77 18.98 63.58
CA ARG A 16 29.44 20.07 62.86
C ARG A 16 28.46 20.79 61.93
N GLU A 17 27.55 20.05 61.30
CA GLU A 17 26.52 20.53 60.41
C GLU A 17 25.52 21.43 61.16
N GLN A 18 25.42 21.24 62.49
CA GLN A 18 24.71 22.16 63.39
C GLN A 18 25.59 23.34 63.86
N GLN A 19 26.82 23.09 64.31
CA GLN A 19 27.72 24.14 64.82
C GLN A 19 29.22 23.78 64.67
N HIS A 20 29.93 24.50 63.80
CA HIS A 20 31.35 24.24 63.48
C HIS A 20 32.38 24.96 64.39
N GLU A 21 31.96 25.98 65.14
CA GLU A 21 32.82 26.71 66.09
C GLU A 21 32.12 26.95 67.43
N LEU A 22 32.84 26.70 68.52
CA LEU A 22 32.42 27.04 69.88
C LEU A 22 33.46 27.95 70.53
N THR A 23 32.98 29.00 71.21
CA THR A 23 33.84 29.89 72.00
C THR A 23 33.50 29.73 73.48
N ILE A 24 34.44 29.19 74.25
CA ILE A 24 34.27 28.93 75.68
C ILE A 24 35.11 29.92 76.47
N VAL A 25 34.49 30.67 77.37
CA VAL A 25 35.21 31.61 78.26
C VAL A 25 35.45 30.93 79.59
N LEU A 26 36.72 30.62 79.88
CA LEU A 26 37.15 30.13 81.18
C LEU A 26 37.44 31.32 82.10
N VAL A 27 36.86 31.31 83.30
CA VAL A 27 37.11 32.32 84.34
C VAL A 27 37.69 31.62 85.55
N ALA A 28 38.94 31.91 85.89
CA ALA A 28 39.57 31.46 87.11
C ALA A 28 39.44 32.55 88.17
N THR A 29 38.88 32.24 89.33
CA THR A 29 38.74 33.15 90.47
C THR A 29 39.61 32.69 91.64
N ASP A 30 40.27 33.63 92.32
CA ASP A 30 41.00 33.34 93.55
C ASP A 30 40.08 33.37 94.79
N GLY A 31 40.59 32.87 95.93
CA GLY A 31 39.86 32.85 97.21
C GLY A 31 40.05 34.12 98.04
N GLY A 32 40.57 35.21 97.46
CA GLY A 32 40.92 36.44 98.18
C GLY A 32 39.71 37.30 98.56
N SER A 33 39.93 38.33 99.38
CA SER A 33 38.97 39.40 99.65
C SER A 33 39.67 40.76 99.54
N PRO A 34 39.51 41.50 98.43
CA PRO A 34 38.63 41.21 97.29
C PRO A 34 39.15 40.08 96.39
N GLN A 35 38.23 39.33 95.77
CA GLN A 35 38.58 38.28 94.79
C GLN A 35 39.14 38.91 93.52
N LYS A 36 40.19 38.29 92.95
CA LYS A 36 40.66 38.57 91.59
C LYS A 36 40.30 37.42 90.67
N SER A 37 40.02 37.75 89.41
CA SER A 37 39.77 36.78 88.37
C SER A 37 40.69 36.99 87.16
N GLY A 38 40.99 35.89 86.46
CA GLY A 38 41.60 35.88 85.15
C GLY A 38 40.68 35.16 84.17
N THR A 39 40.57 35.67 82.96
CA THR A 39 39.78 35.03 81.89
C THR A 39 40.68 34.50 80.80
N ALA A 40 40.32 33.35 80.23
CA ALA A 40 40.92 32.78 79.04
C ALA A 40 39.80 32.37 78.08
N VAL A 41 39.99 32.63 76.80
CA VAL A 41 39.04 32.23 75.76
C VAL A 41 39.60 30.99 75.06
N VAL A 42 38.80 29.94 75.01
CA VAL A 42 39.10 28.70 74.28
C VAL A 42 38.23 28.69 73.03
N HIS A 43 38.87 28.70 71.87
CA HIS A 43 38.20 28.49 70.59
C HIS A 43 38.27 27.00 70.25
N VAL A 44 37.12 26.37 70.10
CA VAL A 44 36.99 24.97 69.70
C VAL A 44 36.47 24.93 68.27
N THR A 45 37.29 24.41 67.36
CA THR A 45 36.89 24.14 65.97
C THR A 45 36.49 22.68 65.86
N VAL A 46 35.27 22.42 65.39
CA VAL A 46 34.75 21.07 65.15
C VAL A 46 35.22 20.61 63.78
N LEU A 47 35.98 19.51 63.73
CA LEU A 47 36.44 18.92 62.48
C LEU A 47 35.33 18.10 61.83
N ASP A 48 35.34 18.05 60.51
CA ASP A 48 34.35 17.31 59.72
C ASP A 48 34.56 15.81 59.80
N ALA A 49 33.45 15.07 59.82
CA ALA A 49 33.41 13.61 59.72
C ALA A 49 32.45 13.22 58.58
N ASN A 50 32.73 12.14 57.86
CA ASN A 50 31.86 11.65 56.80
C ASN A 50 30.69 10.88 57.41
N ASP A 51 29.68 11.58 57.94
CA ASP A 51 28.54 10.99 58.63
C ASP A 51 27.18 11.27 57.96
N ASN A 52 27.16 12.07 56.88
CA ASN A 52 26.00 12.21 56.01
C ASN A 52 26.26 11.52 54.67
N ALA A 53 25.38 10.58 54.29
CA ALA A 53 25.43 10.00 52.96
C ALA A 53 24.81 10.96 51.91
N PRO A 54 25.23 10.88 50.64
CA PRO A 54 24.62 11.66 49.57
C PRO A 54 23.11 11.40 49.45
N VAL A 55 22.29 12.43 49.25
CA VAL A 55 20.82 12.34 49.15
C VAL A 55 20.32 12.90 47.83
N PHE A 56 19.48 12.14 47.12
CA PHE A 56 18.79 12.60 45.91
C PHE A 56 17.65 13.55 46.28
N SER A 57 17.78 14.83 45.90
CA SER A 57 16.93 15.91 46.40
C SER A 57 15.47 15.88 45.93
N GLN A 58 15.11 15.24 44.80
CA GLN A 58 13.71 15.01 44.38
C GLN A 58 13.52 13.71 43.58
N ALA A 59 12.29 13.18 43.55
CA ALA A 59 11.88 12.05 42.69
C ALA A 59 11.40 12.48 41.29
N VAL A 60 10.86 13.69 41.15
CA VAL A 60 10.42 14.31 39.89
C VAL A 60 10.57 15.82 40.06
N TYR A 61 11.29 16.49 39.17
CA TYR A 61 11.30 17.96 39.10
C TYR A 61 10.16 18.40 38.16
N LYS A 62 9.30 19.34 38.56
CA LYS A 62 8.36 20.02 37.65
C LYS A 62 8.93 21.41 37.34
N ALA A 63 9.15 21.71 36.06
CA ALA A 63 9.51 23.05 35.63
C ALA A 63 8.26 23.84 35.25
N THR A 64 8.10 25.04 35.78
CA THR A 64 7.17 26.05 35.25
C THR A 64 7.92 27.36 35.17
N LEU A 65 7.99 27.94 33.97
CA LEU A 65 8.66 29.20 33.71
C LEU A 65 7.63 30.28 33.36
N PRO A 66 7.51 31.37 34.14
CA PRO A 66 6.72 32.52 33.74
C PRO A 66 7.29 33.20 32.49
N GLU A 67 6.43 33.76 31.65
CA GLU A 67 6.75 34.36 30.34
C GLU A 67 7.78 35.51 30.37
N ASN A 68 8.13 36.03 31.56
CA ASN A 68 9.04 37.16 31.75
C ASN A 68 10.33 36.79 32.51
N SER A 69 10.78 35.54 32.41
CA SER A 69 11.99 35.09 33.12
C SER A 69 13.27 35.65 32.45
N PRO A 70 14.22 36.25 33.21
CA PRO A 70 15.43 36.85 32.66
C PRO A 70 16.39 35.81 32.03
N LEU A 71 17.32 36.27 31.18
CA LEU A 71 18.42 35.43 30.68
C LEU A 71 19.21 34.85 31.88
N ASP A 72 19.65 33.59 31.75
CA ASP A 72 20.29 32.75 32.78
C ASP A 72 19.38 32.22 33.91
N THR A 73 18.05 32.27 33.72
CA THR A 73 17.14 31.55 34.61
C THR A 73 17.36 30.05 34.45
N VAL A 74 17.87 29.39 35.50
CA VAL A 74 18.01 27.94 35.55
C VAL A 74 16.62 27.30 35.58
N VAL A 75 16.13 26.91 34.41
CA VAL A 75 14.92 26.09 34.28
C VAL A 75 15.31 24.68 34.66
N VAL A 76 14.82 24.18 35.80
CA VAL A 76 15.02 22.77 36.15
C VAL A 76 14.07 21.95 35.28
N THR A 77 14.55 21.48 34.13
CA THR A 77 13.78 20.66 33.20
C THR A 77 13.32 19.37 33.90
N SER A 78 12.02 19.10 33.83
CA SER A 78 11.45 17.84 34.32
C SER A 78 12.04 16.66 33.55
N LEU A 79 12.06 15.48 34.18
CA LEU A 79 12.34 14.24 33.47
C LEU A 79 11.33 14.05 32.34
N THR A 80 11.78 14.12 31.10
CA THR A 80 10.98 13.83 29.90
C THR A 80 10.71 12.34 29.88
N ASN A 81 9.46 11.96 30.14
CA ASN A 81 9.02 10.58 30.18
C ASN A 81 7.53 10.53 29.75
N PRO A 82 7.17 9.84 28.65
CA PRO A 82 8.02 8.98 27.82
C PRO A 82 8.99 9.74 26.89
N ILE A 83 10.06 9.06 26.45
CA ILE A 83 11.08 9.58 25.53
C ILE A 83 10.78 9.06 24.12
N PRO A 84 10.52 9.90 23.11
CA PRO A 84 10.35 9.46 21.73
C PRO A 84 11.53 8.63 21.24
N GLU A 85 11.30 7.52 20.55
CA GLU A 85 12.41 6.66 20.11
C GLU A 85 13.29 7.28 19.03
N ASP A 86 12.72 8.19 18.23
CA ASP A 86 13.44 9.01 17.24
C ASP A 86 14.33 10.10 17.87
N THR A 87 14.39 10.16 19.20
CA THR A 87 15.21 11.11 19.95
C THR A 87 16.69 11.00 19.54
N PRO A 88 17.31 12.12 19.09
CA PRO A 88 18.72 12.12 18.73
C PRO A 88 19.63 11.76 19.90
N ARG A 89 20.82 11.24 19.57
CA ARG A 89 21.89 10.97 20.54
C ARG A 89 22.33 12.27 21.20
N GLY A 90 22.57 12.23 22.51
CA GLY A 90 23.01 13.37 23.31
C GLY A 90 21.88 14.27 23.80
N THR A 91 20.62 13.88 23.58
CA THR A 91 19.46 14.62 24.10
C THR A 91 19.39 14.50 25.61
N GLU A 92 19.17 15.62 26.30
CA GLU A 92 18.93 15.64 27.73
C GLU A 92 17.52 15.15 28.05
N VAL A 93 17.44 14.06 28.80
CA VAL A 93 16.20 13.42 29.26
C VAL A 93 15.73 14.04 30.57
N GLY A 94 16.66 14.46 31.42
CA GLY A 94 16.34 15.13 32.67
C GLY A 94 17.57 15.42 33.51
N ILE A 95 17.37 16.18 34.59
CA ILE A 95 18.43 16.62 35.47
C ILE A 95 18.26 15.97 36.85
N ILE A 96 19.35 15.47 37.40
CA ILE A 96 19.43 14.83 38.72
C ILE A 96 20.27 15.71 39.64
N ASN A 97 19.78 16.01 40.84
CA ASN A 97 20.54 16.74 41.84
C ASN A 97 20.75 15.89 43.09
N VAL A 98 22.02 15.72 43.45
CA VAL A 98 22.45 15.01 44.65
C VAL A 98 23.11 15.98 45.62
N GLN A 99 22.67 15.92 46.88
CA GLN A 99 23.15 16.80 47.93
C GLN A 99 23.80 15.99 49.03
N ASP A 100 24.95 16.46 49.46
CA ASP A 100 25.62 15.97 50.65
C ASP A 100 25.73 17.13 51.66
N ARG A 101 25.51 16.83 52.94
CA ARG A 101 25.49 17.82 54.03
C ARG A 101 26.87 18.04 54.63
N ASP A 102 27.81 17.12 54.41
CA ASP A 102 29.17 17.22 54.92
C ASP A 102 29.95 18.34 54.21
N SER A 103 31.24 18.49 54.48
CA SER A 103 32.07 19.50 53.85
C SER A 103 33.33 18.96 53.19
N GLU A 104 34.01 19.84 52.46
CA GLU A 104 35.26 19.51 51.78
C GLU A 104 35.11 18.23 50.92
N ASN A 105 35.97 17.23 51.12
CA ASN A 105 35.93 15.97 50.39
C ASN A 105 34.70 15.10 50.74
N ASN A 106 34.25 15.13 51.99
CA ASN A 106 33.07 14.36 52.43
C ASN A 106 31.80 14.82 51.69
N ARG A 107 31.76 16.08 51.25
CA ARG A 107 30.66 16.61 50.44
C ARG A 107 30.71 16.23 48.95
N GLN A 108 31.87 15.82 48.46
CA GLN A 108 32.09 15.70 47.03
C GLN A 108 31.48 14.41 46.50
N VAL A 109 30.40 14.51 45.73
CA VAL A 109 29.65 13.34 45.27
C VAL A 109 30.02 12.97 43.83
N ARG A 110 30.20 11.67 43.58
CA ARG A 110 30.26 11.07 42.24
C ARG A 110 29.03 10.22 41.98
N CYS A 111 28.39 10.43 40.85
CA CYS A 111 27.26 9.61 40.40
C CYS A 111 27.66 8.63 39.30
N SER A 112 27.02 7.45 39.31
CA SER A 112 27.21 6.40 38.30
C SER A 112 25.89 5.72 37.95
N ILE A 113 25.83 5.16 36.75
CA ILE A 113 24.72 4.33 36.25
C ILE A 113 25.27 3.05 35.61
N PRO A 114 24.46 1.99 35.44
CA PRO A 114 24.86 0.77 34.75
C PRO A 114 25.38 1.03 33.33
N GLN A 115 26.40 0.30 32.89
CA GLN A 115 27.00 0.50 31.55
C GLN A 115 26.17 -0.11 30.40
N ASN A 116 25.17 -0.93 30.72
CA ASN A 116 24.36 -1.68 29.74
C ASN A 116 23.09 -0.93 29.30
N VAL A 117 22.94 0.34 29.63
CA VAL A 117 21.80 1.17 29.22
C VAL A 117 22.26 2.26 28.25
N PRO A 118 21.42 2.69 27.28
CA PRO A 118 21.78 3.69 26.27
C PRO A 118 21.72 5.13 26.82
N PHE A 119 22.19 5.33 28.05
CA PHE A 119 22.20 6.60 28.75
C PHE A 119 23.55 6.83 29.41
N LYS A 120 23.87 8.10 29.70
CA LYS A 120 25.01 8.49 30.53
C LYS A 120 24.66 9.70 31.38
N LEU A 121 25.37 9.84 32.49
CA LEU A 121 25.34 11.06 33.29
C LEU A 121 26.45 11.99 32.84
N VAL A 122 26.09 13.25 32.58
CA VAL A 122 27.01 14.34 32.31
C VAL A 122 26.99 15.28 33.51
N PRO A 123 28.12 15.43 34.24
CA PRO A 123 28.20 16.39 35.35
C PRO A 123 27.93 17.81 34.86
N SER A 124 27.16 18.57 35.64
CA SER A 124 26.84 19.98 35.44
C SER A 124 27.34 20.81 36.63
N ILE A 125 26.81 22.02 36.83
CA ILE A 125 27.18 22.88 37.96
C ILE A 125 26.64 22.33 39.29
N LYS A 126 27.37 22.51 40.40
CA LYS A 126 26.86 22.34 41.79
C LYS A 126 26.13 21.01 42.09
N ASN A 127 26.74 19.86 41.75
CA ASN A 127 26.18 18.50 41.96
C ASN A 127 24.89 18.18 41.19
N TYR A 128 24.62 18.94 40.12
CA TYR A 128 23.62 18.56 39.12
C TYR A 128 24.25 17.65 38.06
N TYR A 129 23.49 16.68 37.58
CA TYR A 129 23.87 15.72 36.55
C TYR A 129 22.78 15.64 35.49
N SER A 130 23.14 15.86 34.23
CA SER A 130 22.23 15.68 33.10
C SER A 130 22.25 14.21 32.66
N LEU A 131 21.08 13.57 32.66
CA LEU A 131 20.91 12.25 32.06
C LEU A 131 20.69 12.43 30.56
N VAL A 132 21.61 11.93 29.75
CA VAL A 132 21.57 12.10 28.29
C VAL A 132 21.56 10.76 27.57
N THR A 133 20.89 10.69 26.42
CA THR A 133 20.92 9.51 25.54
C THR A 133 22.31 9.31 24.94
N THR A 134 22.76 8.06 24.81
CA THR A 134 24.03 7.71 24.14
C THR A 134 23.83 6.96 22.83
N GLY A 135 22.72 6.24 22.70
CA GLY A 135 22.33 5.48 21.51
C GLY A 135 21.02 5.97 20.91
N GLN A 136 20.66 5.37 19.78
CA GLN A 136 19.28 5.43 19.30
C GLN A 136 18.42 4.55 20.21
N LEU A 137 17.22 5.00 20.49
CA LEU A 137 16.20 4.22 21.19
C LEU A 137 15.35 3.51 20.13
N ASP A 138 14.79 2.38 20.52
CA ASP A 138 13.96 1.52 19.66
C ASP A 138 12.98 0.83 20.62
N ARG A 139 11.71 1.21 20.53
CA ARG A 139 10.64 0.76 21.42
C ARG A 139 10.25 -0.68 21.11
N GLU A 140 10.30 -1.08 19.84
CA GLU A 140 10.05 -2.45 19.38
C GLU A 140 11.08 -3.42 19.98
N LEU A 141 12.30 -2.96 20.23
CA LEU A 141 13.34 -3.72 20.92
C LEU A 141 13.23 -3.62 22.46
N VAL A 142 13.18 -2.41 23.01
CA VAL A 142 13.09 -2.15 24.47
C VAL A 142 12.21 -0.93 24.76
N SER A 143 11.00 -1.16 25.27
CA SER A 143 10.03 -0.11 25.58
C SER A 143 10.25 0.61 26.91
N ASP A 144 10.97 -0.01 27.86
CA ASP A 144 11.09 0.50 29.23
C ASP A 144 12.49 0.26 29.82
N TYR A 145 13.02 1.27 30.50
CA TYR A 145 14.32 1.23 31.19
C TYR A 145 14.16 1.53 32.68
N ASN A 146 14.72 0.66 33.52
CA ASN A 146 14.85 0.87 34.96
C ASN A 146 16.31 1.21 35.28
N ILE A 147 16.63 2.50 35.34
CA ILE A 147 18.00 2.98 35.54
C ILE A 147 18.23 3.24 37.02
N THR A 148 19.12 2.47 37.65
CA THR A 148 19.51 2.71 39.05
C THR A 148 20.74 3.61 39.09
N ILE A 149 20.58 4.79 39.67
CA ILE A 149 21.61 5.80 39.82
C ILE A 149 22.22 5.65 41.21
N THR A 150 23.54 5.50 41.28
CA THR A 150 24.27 5.40 42.55
C THR A 150 25.15 6.62 42.74
N ALA A 151 24.93 7.33 43.84
CA ALA A 151 25.74 8.44 44.31
C ALA A 151 26.69 7.95 45.41
N THR A 152 27.93 8.40 45.40
CA THR A 152 28.95 8.05 46.40
C THR A 152 29.79 9.27 46.71
N ASP A 153 29.97 9.59 47.98
CA ASP A 153 30.86 10.68 48.41
C ASP A 153 32.35 10.31 48.25
N GLU A 154 33.25 11.27 48.46
CA GLU A 154 34.70 11.06 48.49
C GLU A 154 35.27 10.97 49.92
N GLY A 155 34.40 10.69 50.90
CA GLY A 155 34.80 10.51 52.30
C GLY A 155 35.54 9.20 52.55
N SER A 156 36.01 9.01 53.79
CA SER A 156 36.77 7.82 54.20
C SER A 156 36.32 7.32 55.59
N PRO A 157 35.51 6.24 55.67
CA PRO A 157 35.00 5.43 54.55
C PRO A 157 33.95 6.18 53.71
N PRO A 158 33.80 5.85 52.41
CA PRO A 158 32.81 6.49 51.57
C PRO A 158 31.40 5.99 51.89
N LEU A 159 30.40 6.88 51.82
CA LEU A 159 28.99 6.54 51.93
C LEU A 159 28.30 6.67 50.55
N SER A 160 27.28 5.85 50.34
CA SER A 160 26.57 5.77 49.06
C SER A 160 25.07 5.72 49.24
N SER A 161 24.35 6.23 48.25
CA SER A 161 22.90 6.03 48.11
C SER A 161 22.53 5.73 46.67
N SER A 162 21.40 5.07 46.46
CA SER A 162 20.92 4.71 45.13
C SER A 162 19.45 5.09 44.92
N LYS A 163 19.09 5.40 43.67
CA LYS A 163 17.73 5.71 43.26
C LYS A 163 17.42 5.18 41.87
N THR A 164 16.30 4.48 41.73
CA THR A 164 15.85 3.96 40.42
C THR A 164 14.93 4.96 39.72
N VAL A 165 15.23 5.25 38.47
CA VAL A 165 14.42 6.06 37.55
C VAL A 165 13.82 5.13 36.51
N GLN A 166 12.50 5.19 36.34
CA GLN A 166 11.78 4.45 35.31
C GLN A 166 11.54 5.36 34.11
N LEU A 167 12.02 4.96 32.94
CA LEU A 167 11.84 5.65 31.68
C LEU A 167 11.09 4.74 30.72
N SER A 168 10.02 5.23 30.12
CA SER A 168 9.35 4.58 29.01
C SER A 168 9.73 5.26 27.70
N VAL A 169 9.79 4.48 26.64
CA VAL A 169 10.01 4.95 25.27
C VAL A 169 8.65 5.19 24.61
N ALA A 170 8.46 6.38 24.05
CA ALA A 170 7.28 6.70 23.26
C ALA A 170 7.47 6.21 21.83
N ASP A 171 6.42 5.57 21.35
CA ASP A 171 6.26 5.06 19.99
C ASP A 171 6.21 6.18 18.95
N ILE A 172 6.93 5.99 17.85
CA ILE A 172 6.93 6.77 16.63
C ILE A 172 6.57 5.82 15.48
N ASN A 173 5.80 6.31 14.52
CA ASN A 173 5.38 5.49 13.38
C ASN A 173 6.53 5.33 12.38
N ASP A 174 7.45 4.41 12.65
CA ASP A 174 8.66 4.18 11.84
C ASP A 174 8.71 2.81 11.17
N ASN A 175 7.76 1.92 11.47
CA ASN A 175 7.60 0.64 10.77
C ASN A 175 6.35 0.65 9.89
N PRO A 176 6.45 0.32 8.59
CA PRO A 176 5.27 0.11 7.76
C PRO A 176 4.63 -1.26 8.04
N PRO A 177 3.32 -1.44 7.79
CA PRO A 177 2.70 -2.76 7.82
C PRO A 177 3.38 -3.71 6.82
N VAL A 178 3.66 -4.95 7.21
CA VAL A 178 4.30 -5.96 6.36
C VAL A 178 3.39 -7.18 6.17
N PHE A 179 3.10 -7.53 4.92
CA PHE A 179 2.34 -8.74 4.60
C PHE A 179 3.11 -10.02 4.95
N GLU A 180 2.41 -11.06 5.42
CA GLU A 180 3.02 -12.36 5.78
C GLU A 180 3.58 -13.09 4.54
N GLU A 181 2.94 -12.92 3.39
CA GLU A 181 3.34 -13.51 2.11
C GLU A 181 3.68 -12.43 1.07
N GLN A 182 4.64 -12.71 0.19
CA GLN A 182 5.02 -11.82 -0.91
C GLN A 182 3.95 -11.72 -2.01
N SER A 183 3.11 -12.74 -2.13
CA SER A 183 1.98 -12.77 -3.06
C SER A 183 0.97 -13.83 -2.62
N TYR A 184 -0.31 -13.61 -2.91
CA TYR A 184 -1.38 -14.55 -2.58
C TYR A 184 -2.01 -15.11 -3.86
N SER A 185 -2.44 -16.36 -3.81
CA SER A 185 -3.24 -16.99 -4.87
C SER A 185 -4.61 -17.37 -4.33
N ALA A 186 -5.66 -16.99 -5.04
CA ALA A 186 -7.04 -17.34 -4.72
C ALA A 186 -7.63 -18.14 -5.88
N TYR A 187 -8.39 -19.17 -5.55
CA TYR A 187 -9.09 -20.01 -6.53
C TYR A 187 -10.58 -19.88 -6.28
N VAL A 188 -11.33 -19.61 -7.33
CA VAL A 188 -12.78 -19.47 -7.30
C VAL A 188 -13.37 -20.24 -8.45
N THR A 189 -14.42 -21.02 -8.21
CA THR A 189 -15.17 -21.64 -9.31
C THR A 189 -15.92 -20.55 -10.04
N GLU A 190 -16.07 -20.67 -11.36
CA GLU A 190 -16.99 -19.79 -12.06
C GLU A 190 -18.44 -19.96 -11.59
N ASN A 191 -19.33 -19.08 -12.06
CA ASN A 191 -20.72 -19.03 -11.62
C ASN A 191 -20.86 -18.91 -10.09
N ASN A 192 -19.84 -18.37 -9.42
CA ASN A 192 -19.83 -18.17 -7.98
C ASN A 192 -20.90 -17.16 -7.54
N LYS A 193 -21.41 -17.34 -6.33
CA LYS A 193 -22.35 -16.38 -5.73
C LYS A 193 -21.61 -15.06 -5.41
N PRO A 194 -22.18 -13.90 -5.78
CA PRO A 194 -21.73 -12.62 -5.27
C PRO A 194 -21.68 -12.63 -3.73
N GLY A 195 -20.61 -12.07 -3.15
CA GLY A 195 -20.31 -12.07 -1.72
C GLY A 195 -19.49 -13.28 -1.25
N SER A 196 -19.22 -14.27 -2.09
CA SER A 196 -18.37 -15.41 -1.75
C SER A 196 -16.96 -14.98 -1.36
N THR A 197 -16.40 -15.62 -0.33
CA THR A 197 -15.02 -15.38 0.13
C THR A 197 -14.03 -16.06 -0.81
N LEU A 198 -12.99 -15.33 -1.21
CA LEU A 198 -11.89 -15.82 -2.06
C LEU A 198 -10.70 -16.28 -1.22
N CYS A 199 -10.13 -15.35 -0.47
CA CYS A 199 -8.99 -15.57 0.40
C CYS A 199 -8.95 -14.47 1.48
N SER A 200 -7.98 -14.55 2.38
CA SER A 200 -7.68 -13.50 3.34
C SER A 200 -6.19 -13.17 3.24
N VAL A 201 -5.89 -11.88 3.24
CA VAL A 201 -4.51 -11.38 3.34
C VAL A 201 -4.26 -10.91 4.77
N THR A 202 -3.03 -11.06 5.23
CA THR A 202 -2.64 -10.63 6.58
C THR A 202 -1.34 -9.84 6.50
N ALA A 203 -1.33 -8.69 7.17
CA ALA A 203 -0.16 -7.85 7.40
C ALA A 203 -0.03 -7.52 8.89
N ARG A 204 1.20 -7.30 9.32
CA ARG A 204 1.57 -7.01 10.71
C ARG A 204 2.37 -5.73 10.77
N ASP A 205 2.13 -4.96 11.81
CA ASP A 205 2.83 -3.73 12.10
C ASP A 205 3.26 -3.78 13.58
N PRO A 206 4.56 -3.65 13.89
CA PRO A 206 5.07 -3.79 15.25
C PRO A 206 4.82 -2.56 16.12
N ASP A 207 4.42 -1.43 15.52
CA ASP A 207 4.24 -0.16 16.22
C ASP A 207 3.04 -0.21 17.19
N TRP A 208 2.98 0.74 18.10
CA TRP A 208 2.02 0.70 19.19
C TRP A 208 0.66 1.33 18.82
N ARG A 209 -0.42 0.60 19.13
CA ARG A 209 -1.82 1.07 18.97
C ARG A 209 -2.11 1.57 17.56
N GLN A 210 -2.30 2.89 17.39
CA GLN A 210 -2.78 3.47 16.15
C GLN A 210 -1.73 3.38 15.05
N ASN A 211 -0.45 3.51 15.42
CA ASN A 211 0.70 3.31 14.53
C ASN A 211 0.78 1.84 14.08
N GLY A 212 0.48 0.88 14.96
CA GLY A 212 0.38 -0.54 14.57
C GLY A 212 -0.98 -1.02 14.02
N THR A 213 -1.99 -0.16 13.89
CA THR A 213 -3.35 -0.59 13.49
C THR A 213 -3.45 -0.65 11.97
N VAL A 214 -3.41 -1.86 11.42
CA VAL A 214 -3.48 -2.11 9.99
C VAL A 214 -4.91 -2.04 9.44
N VAL A 215 -5.08 -1.30 8.36
CA VAL A 215 -6.31 -1.21 7.56
C VAL A 215 -6.03 -1.64 6.12
N TYR A 216 -6.85 -2.53 5.59
CA TYR A 216 -6.73 -3.07 4.23
C TYR A 216 -7.59 -2.31 3.23
N SER A 217 -7.09 -2.16 2.00
CA SER A 217 -7.85 -1.58 0.89
C SER A 217 -7.41 -2.12 -0.46
N LEU A 218 -8.30 -2.13 -1.44
CA LEU A 218 -7.95 -2.45 -2.83
C LEU A 218 -7.36 -1.21 -3.48
N LEU A 219 -6.19 -1.34 -4.10
CA LEU A 219 -5.64 -0.23 -4.88
C LEU A 219 -6.49 0.01 -6.14
N PRO A 220 -6.65 1.28 -6.54
CA PRO A 220 -7.30 1.61 -7.80
C PRO A 220 -6.58 0.93 -8.97
N GLY A 221 -7.37 0.32 -9.85
CA GLY A 221 -6.87 -0.38 -11.03
C GLY A 221 -8.02 -0.92 -11.86
N GLU A 222 -7.70 -1.48 -13.01
CA GLU A 222 -8.68 -2.04 -13.93
C GLU A 222 -8.37 -3.51 -14.24
N VAL A 223 -9.43 -4.30 -14.34
CA VAL A 223 -9.42 -5.69 -14.81
C VAL A 223 -10.40 -5.78 -15.97
N ASN A 224 -9.89 -6.12 -17.16
CA ASN A 224 -10.69 -6.19 -18.39
C ASN A 224 -11.49 -4.90 -18.67
N GLY A 225 -10.89 -3.73 -18.46
CA GLY A 225 -11.52 -2.42 -18.72
C GLY A 225 -12.58 -1.98 -17.70
N ALA A 226 -12.71 -2.68 -16.57
CA ALA A 226 -13.58 -2.28 -15.46
C ALA A 226 -12.79 -2.18 -14.14
N SER A 227 -13.21 -1.29 -13.24
CA SER A 227 -12.54 -1.08 -11.95
C SER A 227 -12.43 -2.36 -11.13
N VAL A 228 -11.30 -2.59 -10.46
CA VAL A 228 -11.09 -3.70 -9.52
C VAL A 228 -12.23 -3.82 -8.49
N SER A 229 -12.75 -2.70 -8.00
CA SER A 229 -13.85 -2.65 -7.01
C SER A 229 -15.18 -3.23 -7.52
N SER A 230 -15.35 -3.38 -8.83
CA SER A 230 -16.51 -4.03 -9.43
C SER A 230 -16.38 -5.56 -9.48
N TYR A 231 -15.17 -6.10 -9.31
CA TYR A 231 -14.92 -7.55 -9.22
C TYR A 231 -14.76 -8.01 -7.78
N LEU A 232 -14.04 -7.24 -6.96
CA LEU A 232 -13.62 -7.63 -5.62
C LEU A 232 -13.91 -6.54 -4.60
N SER A 233 -14.11 -6.96 -3.35
CA SER A 233 -14.07 -6.10 -2.17
C SER A 233 -13.13 -6.70 -1.13
N VAL A 234 -12.53 -5.84 -0.30
CA VAL A 234 -11.74 -6.27 0.85
C VAL A 234 -12.33 -5.68 2.12
N ASN A 235 -12.42 -6.49 3.17
CA ASN A 235 -12.80 -6.02 4.48
C ASN A 235 -11.59 -5.30 5.11
N GLY A 236 -11.79 -4.02 5.48
CA GLY A 236 -10.71 -3.16 5.96
C GLY A 236 -10.06 -3.60 7.26
N ASP A 237 -10.78 -4.32 8.13
CA ASP A 237 -10.26 -4.72 9.45
C ASP A 237 -9.67 -6.13 9.43
N THR A 238 -10.21 -7.03 8.59
CA THR A 238 -9.88 -8.46 8.60
C THR A 238 -9.05 -8.92 7.40
N GLY A 239 -8.92 -8.10 6.36
CA GLY A 239 -8.20 -8.46 5.14
C GLY A 239 -8.88 -9.56 4.32
N VAL A 240 -10.11 -9.95 4.65
CA VAL A 240 -10.88 -10.95 3.88
C VAL A 240 -11.34 -10.33 2.56
N ILE A 241 -11.06 -11.02 1.45
CA ILE A 241 -11.41 -10.60 0.10
C ILE A 241 -12.66 -11.38 -0.36
N HIS A 242 -13.65 -10.65 -0.85
CA HIS A 242 -14.90 -11.20 -1.37
C HIS A 242 -15.07 -10.91 -2.86
N ALA A 243 -15.71 -11.82 -3.58
CA ALA A 243 -16.16 -11.59 -4.94
C ALA A 243 -17.41 -10.71 -4.93
N VAL A 244 -17.44 -9.63 -5.70
CA VAL A 244 -18.60 -8.72 -5.81
C VAL A 244 -19.58 -9.20 -6.88
N ARG A 245 -19.13 -10.04 -7.81
CA ARG A 245 -19.94 -10.60 -8.89
C ARG A 245 -19.61 -12.08 -9.12
N SER A 246 -20.42 -12.74 -9.94
CA SER A 246 -20.07 -14.03 -10.53
C SER A 246 -19.00 -13.86 -11.61
N PHE A 247 -18.09 -14.80 -11.70
CA PHE A 247 -17.10 -14.90 -12.77
C PHE A 247 -17.53 -15.92 -13.82
N ASP A 248 -17.01 -15.74 -15.02
CA ASP A 248 -17.24 -16.54 -16.23
C ASP A 248 -15.84 -16.89 -16.75
N TYR A 249 -15.53 -18.19 -16.77
CA TYR A 249 -14.21 -18.70 -17.12
C TYR A 249 -13.92 -18.50 -18.62
N GLU A 250 -14.92 -18.65 -19.48
CA GLU A 250 -14.85 -18.43 -20.93
C GLU A 250 -14.51 -16.97 -21.25
N GLN A 251 -14.99 -16.03 -20.43
CA GLN A 251 -14.66 -14.61 -20.58
C GLN A 251 -13.23 -14.28 -20.16
N PHE A 252 -12.79 -14.74 -18.97
CA PHE A 252 -11.41 -14.57 -18.50
C PHE A 252 -11.05 -15.58 -17.41
N ARG A 253 -9.83 -16.11 -17.48
CA ARG A 253 -9.40 -17.25 -16.64
C ARG A 253 -8.66 -16.85 -15.37
N SER A 254 -8.06 -15.66 -15.37
CA SER A 254 -7.34 -15.15 -14.21
C SER A 254 -7.11 -13.65 -14.31
N PHE A 255 -6.89 -13.01 -13.15
CA PHE A 255 -6.51 -11.62 -13.08
C PHE A 255 -5.70 -11.34 -11.80
N LYS A 256 -5.00 -10.21 -11.77
CA LYS A 256 -4.20 -9.79 -10.62
C LYS A 256 -4.71 -8.47 -10.08
N VAL A 257 -4.74 -8.35 -8.76
CA VAL A 257 -5.08 -7.12 -8.06
C VAL A 257 -4.02 -6.79 -7.03
N HIS A 258 -3.94 -5.53 -6.63
CA HIS A 258 -3.04 -5.10 -5.56
C HIS A 258 -3.86 -4.70 -4.34
N VAL A 259 -3.50 -5.24 -3.19
CA VAL A 259 -4.08 -4.89 -1.89
C VAL A 259 -3.05 -4.08 -1.13
N MET A 260 -3.48 -2.95 -0.56
CA MET A 260 -2.67 -2.11 0.31
C MET A 260 -3.02 -2.39 1.77
N ALA A 261 -2.01 -2.60 2.60
CA ALA A 261 -2.10 -2.51 4.05
C ALA A 261 -1.52 -1.17 4.47
N ARG A 262 -2.26 -0.42 5.27
CA ARG A 262 -1.88 0.93 5.72
C ARG A 262 -2.13 1.05 7.21
N ASP A 263 -1.21 1.65 7.93
CA ASP A 263 -1.42 1.97 9.34
C ASP A 263 -2.37 3.18 9.53
N ASN A 264 -2.64 3.53 10.78
CA ASN A 264 -3.34 4.77 11.11
C ASN A 264 -2.41 5.85 11.71
N GLY A 265 -1.10 5.70 11.52
CA GLY A 265 -0.08 6.63 12.05
C GLY A 265 -0.06 7.99 11.35
N SER A 266 0.80 8.89 11.82
CA SER A 266 0.98 10.24 11.27
C SER A 266 2.46 10.62 11.18
N PRO A 267 3.08 10.64 9.97
CA PRO A 267 2.48 10.28 8.69
C PRO A 267 2.16 8.78 8.60
N PRO A 268 1.14 8.39 7.83
CA PRO A 268 0.77 6.99 7.69
C PRO A 268 1.71 6.26 6.73
N LEU A 269 2.12 5.04 7.09
CA LEU A 269 2.93 4.15 6.29
C LEU A 269 2.07 3.02 5.72
N SER A 270 2.57 2.40 4.64
CA SER A 270 1.82 1.38 3.91
C SER A 270 2.74 0.44 3.13
N SER A 271 2.23 -0.75 2.85
CA SER A 271 2.80 -1.69 1.89
C SER A 271 1.72 -2.26 0.99
N ASN A 272 2.14 -2.85 -0.13
CA ASN A 272 1.25 -3.43 -1.13
C ASN A 272 1.61 -4.90 -1.37
N VAL A 273 0.60 -5.72 -1.66
CA VAL A 273 0.78 -7.12 -2.07
C VAL A 273 -0.07 -7.44 -3.30
N THR A 274 0.44 -8.33 -4.15
CA THR A 274 -0.30 -8.82 -5.32
C THR A 274 -1.11 -10.07 -4.95
N VAL A 275 -2.40 -10.06 -5.30
CA VAL A 275 -3.29 -11.22 -5.21
C VAL A 275 -3.64 -11.68 -6.63
N SER A 276 -3.29 -12.92 -6.96
CA SER A 276 -3.64 -13.56 -8.23
C SER A 276 -4.91 -14.39 -8.04
N VAL A 277 -5.96 -14.06 -8.78
CA VAL A 277 -7.23 -14.78 -8.75
C VAL A 277 -7.31 -15.69 -9.97
N PHE A 278 -7.53 -16.98 -9.73
CA PHE A 278 -7.69 -18.01 -10.74
C PHE A 278 -9.13 -18.51 -10.73
N ILE A 279 -9.76 -18.49 -11.89
CA ILE A 279 -11.13 -18.98 -12.07
C ILE A 279 -11.04 -20.45 -12.51
N SER A 280 -11.78 -21.31 -11.83
CA SER A 280 -11.87 -22.73 -12.13
C SER A 280 -13.11 -22.99 -12.96
N ASP A 281 -12.89 -23.60 -14.11
CA ASP A 281 -13.87 -24.04 -15.09
C ASP A 281 -14.86 -25.08 -14.50
N VAL A 282 -16.13 -24.90 -14.80
CA VAL A 282 -17.28 -25.74 -14.48
C VAL A 282 -18.00 -26.06 -15.78
N ASN A 283 -18.39 -27.33 -15.98
CA ASN A 283 -19.06 -27.79 -17.20
C ASN A 283 -20.47 -27.18 -17.38
N ASP A 284 -20.56 -25.94 -17.85
CA ASP A 284 -21.80 -25.20 -18.03
C ASP A 284 -22.12 -24.86 -19.49
N ASN A 285 -21.19 -25.11 -20.42
CA ASN A 285 -21.44 -25.08 -21.84
C ASN A 285 -21.64 -26.49 -22.40
N SER A 286 -22.69 -26.68 -23.19
CA SER A 286 -22.92 -27.96 -23.88
C SER A 286 -22.23 -27.98 -25.24
N PRO A 287 -21.76 -29.14 -25.72
CA PRO A 287 -21.13 -29.26 -27.04
C PRO A 287 -22.01 -28.70 -28.16
N GLN A 288 -21.47 -27.85 -29.03
CA GLN A 288 -22.15 -27.31 -30.20
C GLN A 288 -21.70 -28.04 -31.47
N ILE A 289 -22.64 -28.67 -32.17
CA ILE A 289 -22.38 -29.32 -33.46
C ILE A 289 -22.35 -28.25 -34.56
N LEU A 290 -21.19 -28.11 -35.21
CA LEU A 290 -20.99 -27.21 -36.34
C LEU A 290 -21.27 -27.90 -37.69
N TYR A 291 -21.01 -29.20 -37.77
CA TYR A 291 -21.29 -30.00 -38.96
C TYR A 291 -21.78 -31.41 -38.57
N PRO A 292 -22.86 -31.91 -39.20
CA PRO A 292 -23.69 -31.25 -40.22
C PRO A 292 -24.43 -30.01 -39.68
N ALA A 293 -24.61 -28.99 -40.53
CA ALA A 293 -25.18 -27.72 -40.13
C ALA A 293 -26.62 -27.91 -39.61
N PRO A 294 -26.96 -27.37 -38.42
CA PRO A 294 -28.30 -27.50 -37.85
C PRO A 294 -29.37 -26.57 -38.48
N GLU A 295 -29.03 -25.75 -39.48
CA GLU A 295 -29.92 -24.70 -39.99
C GLU A 295 -31.00 -25.18 -40.98
N GLY A 296 -32.25 -25.09 -40.53
CA GLY A 296 -33.47 -25.14 -41.34
C GLY A 296 -34.01 -26.55 -41.57
N ASN A 297 -35.31 -26.69 -41.86
CA ASN A 297 -36.02 -27.95 -42.14
C ASN A 297 -35.45 -28.81 -43.32
N SER A 298 -34.26 -28.47 -43.82
CA SER A 298 -33.53 -29.23 -44.81
C SER A 298 -32.65 -30.27 -44.12
N PHE A 299 -33.10 -31.52 -44.10
CA PHE A 299 -32.29 -32.64 -43.66
C PHE A 299 -31.01 -32.72 -44.49
N MET A 300 -29.85 -32.56 -43.84
CA MET A 300 -28.56 -32.83 -44.49
C MET A 300 -28.54 -34.30 -44.93
N THR A 301 -28.53 -34.50 -46.25
CA THR A 301 -28.48 -35.82 -46.88
C THR A 301 -27.11 -35.99 -47.51
N GLU A 302 -26.32 -36.94 -47.00
CA GLU A 302 -25.03 -37.27 -47.60
C GLU A 302 -25.16 -38.49 -48.50
N LEU A 303 -24.54 -38.41 -49.68
CA LEU A 303 -24.50 -39.51 -50.63
C LEU A 303 -23.38 -40.48 -50.27
N VAL A 304 -23.74 -41.75 -50.14
CA VAL A 304 -22.82 -42.85 -49.91
C VAL A 304 -22.74 -43.68 -51.18
N PRO A 305 -21.57 -43.85 -51.81
CA PRO A 305 -21.44 -44.73 -52.97
C PRO A 305 -21.76 -46.17 -52.56
N LYS A 306 -22.63 -46.87 -53.29
CA LYS A 306 -22.90 -48.31 -53.00
C LYS A 306 -21.66 -49.19 -53.15
N ALA A 307 -20.71 -48.77 -53.98
CA ALA A 307 -19.40 -49.43 -54.12
C ALA A 307 -18.43 -49.17 -52.94
N ALA A 308 -18.87 -48.48 -51.88
CA ALA A 308 -18.04 -48.25 -50.70
C ALA A 308 -17.73 -49.57 -49.98
N HIS A 309 -16.44 -49.82 -49.76
CA HIS A 309 -15.95 -50.97 -49.02
C HIS A 309 -16.01 -50.72 -47.51
N GLY A 310 -15.92 -51.78 -46.70
CA GLY A 310 -15.73 -51.66 -45.26
C GLY A 310 -14.55 -50.74 -44.91
N GLY A 311 -14.78 -49.76 -44.05
CA GLY A 311 -13.80 -48.77 -43.62
C GLY A 311 -13.76 -47.48 -44.46
N SER A 312 -14.56 -47.36 -45.53
CA SER A 312 -14.69 -46.12 -46.31
C SER A 312 -15.23 -44.97 -45.43
N LEU A 313 -14.62 -43.79 -45.56
CA LEU A 313 -15.10 -42.56 -44.91
C LEU A 313 -16.40 -42.11 -45.60
N VAL A 314 -17.45 -41.93 -44.80
CA VAL A 314 -18.77 -41.49 -45.26
C VAL A 314 -18.94 -40.02 -44.98
N SER A 315 -18.83 -39.66 -43.70
CA SER A 315 -19.05 -38.32 -43.20
C SER A 315 -18.19 -38.06 -41.97
N LYS A 316 -18.31 -36.87 -41.39
CA LYS A 316 -17.72 -36.51 -40.11
C LYS A 316 -18.69 -35.64 -39.33
N VAL A 317 -18.80 -35.84 -38.03
CA VAL A 317 -19.45 -34.90 -37.12
C VAL A 317 -18.40 -33.98 -36.53
N ILE A 318 -18.58 -32.67 -36.69
CA ILE A 318 -17.69 -31.65 -36.14
C ILE A 318 -18.46 -30.91 -35.07
N ALA A 319 -17.89 -30.86 -33.87
CA ALA A 319 -18.45 -30.16 -32.74
C ALA A 319 -17.34 -29.40 -32.00
N VAL A 320 -17.74 -28.38 -31.27
CA VAL A 320 -16.88 -27.57 -30.41
C VAL A 320 -17.53 -27.46 -29.04
N ASP A 321 -16.71 -27.24 -28.02
CA ASP A 321 -17.17 -26.91 -26.68
C ASP A 321 -16.46 -25.64 -26.22
N ALA A 322 -17.16 -24.79 -25.48
CA ALA A 322 -16.60 -23.52 -25.02
C ALA A 322 -15.73 -23.68 -23.77
N ASP A 323 -15.97 -24.75 -23.00
CA ASP A 323 -15.26 -25.05 -21.76
C ASP A 323 -13.80 -25.45 -22.02
N SER A 324 -13.07 -25.92 -21.01
CA SER A 324 -11.68 -26.35 -21.12
C SER A 324 -11.41 -27.71 -20.49
N GLY A 325 -10.27 -28.31 -20.87
CA GLY A 325 -9.83 -29.58 -20.30
C GLY A 325 -10.83 -30.71 -20.54
N GLN A 326 -11.31 -31.33 -19.45
CA GLN A 326 -12.28 -32.44 -19.54
C GLN A 326 -13.69 -31.98 -19.90
N ASN A 327 -14.06 -30.76 -19.51
CA ASN A 327 -15.36 -30.16 -19.82
C ASN A 327 -15.50 -29.90 -21.33
N ALA A 328 -14.40 -29.71 -22.06
CA ALA A 328 -14.39 -29.65 -23.52
C ALA A 328 -13.87 -30.92 -24.22
N TRP A 329 -13.68 -32.02 -23.51
CA TRP A 329 -13.17 -33.26 -24.11
C TRP A 329 -14.30 -34.06 -24.77
N LEU A 330 -14.45 -33.88 -26.08
CA LEU A 330 -15.56 -34.44 -26.82
C LEU A 330 -15.41 -35.94 -27.13
N SER A 331 -16.54 -36.65 -27.01
CA SER A 331 -16.72 -38.03 -27.41
C SER A 331 -17.98 -38.19 -28.28
N TYR A 332 -17.88 -39.02 -29.31
CA TYR A 332 -18.93 -39.21 -30.32
C TYR A 332 -19.50 -40.63 -30.24
N GLN A 333 -20.83 -40.74 -30.31
CA GLN A 333 -21.53 -42.02 -30.27
C GLN A 333 -22.75 -42.02 -31.19
N ILE A 334 -22.95 -43.10 -31.96
CA ILE A 334 -24.23 -43.36 -32.64
C ILE A 334 -25.20 -43.91 -31.60
N VAL A 335 -26.22 -43.14 -31.25
CA VAL A 335 -27.26 -43.50 -30.26
C VAL A 335 -28.36 -44.34 -30.92
N LYS A 336 -28.68 -44.04 -32.18
CA LYS A 336 -29.68 -44.77 -32.95
C LYS A 336 -29.24 -44.87 -34.41
N SER A 337 -29.42 -46.04 -35.01
CA SER A 337 -29.16 -46.28 -36.44
C SER A 337 -30.31 -47.08 -37.04
N THR A 338 -30.58 -46.88 -38.33
CA THR A 338 -31.45 -47.79 -39.12
C THR A 338 -30.86 -49.19 -39.17
N ASP A 339 -29.55 -49.33 -39.42
CA ASP A 339 -28.80 -50.58 -39.33
C ASP A 339 -27.56 -50.37 -38.43
N PRO A 340 -27.55 -50.91 -37.19
CA PRO A 340 -26.44 -50.78 -36.25
C PRO A 340 -25.11 -51.39 -36.73
N GLY A 341 -25.13 -52.30 -37.72
CA GLY A 341 -23.93 -52.98 -38.22
C GLY A 341 -23.35 -52.40 -39.50
N LEU A 342 -23.93 -51.31 -40.02
CA LEU A 342 -23.53 -50.74 -41.31
C LEU A 342 -22.55 -49.58 -41.18
N PHE A 343 -22.67 -48.77 -40.12
CA PHE A 343 -21.82 -47.61 -39.88
C PHE A 343 -21.26 -47.60 -38.47
N THR A 344 -20.03 -47.11 -38.34
CA THR A 344 -19.37 -46.83 -37.07
C THR A 344 -18.94 -45.38 -37.02
N ILE A 345 -18.83 -44.81 -35.82
CA ILE A 345 -18.27 -43.48 -35.60
C ILE A 345 -16.99 -43.57 -34.77
N GLY A 346 -15.96 -42.81 -35.16
CA GLY A 346 -14.75 -42.68 -34.35
C GLY A 346 -15.02 -41.88 -33.08
N VAL A 347 -14.76 -42.49 -31.92
CA VAL A 347 -15.10 -41.94 -30.59
C VAL A 347 -14.53 -40.55 -30.34
N HIS A 348 -13.37 -40.20 -30.90
CA HIS A 348 -12.73 -38.87 -30.73
C HIS A 348 -12.56 -38.10 -32.04
N SER A 349 -12.78 -38.74 -33.19
CA SER A 349 -12.62 -38.08 -34.49
C SER A 349 -13.95 -37.59 -35.05
N GLY A 350 -15.08 -38.16 -34.61
CA GLY A 350 -16.39 -37.91 -35.22
C GLY A 350 -16.52 -38.47 -36.63
N GLU A 351 -15.53 -39.19 -37.17
CA GLU A 351 -15.58 -39.78 -38.51
C GLU A 351 -16.56 -40.93 -38.57
N ILE A 352 -17.54 -40.84 -39.47
CA ILE A 352 -18.49 -41.90 -39.77
C ILE A 352 -17.93 -42.73 -40.92
N ARG A 353 -17.78 -44.02 -40.70
CA ARG A 353 -17.20 -44.96 -41.67
C ARG A 353 -18.11 -46.17 -41.84
N THR A 354 -18.10 -46.77 -43.02
CA THR A 354 -18.77 -48.07 -43.25
C THR A 354 -18.10 -49.14 -42.39
N GLN A 355 -18.87 -49.99 -41.73
CA GLN A 355 -18.33 -51.09 -40.92
C GLN A 355 -18.10 -52.36 -41.76
N ARG A 356 -18.89 -52.53 -42.82
CA ARG A 356 -18.82 -53.61 -43.81
C ARG A 356 -19.19 -53.08 -45.19
N ASP A 357 -18.99 -53.92 -46.21
CA ASP A 357 -19.46 -53.65 -47.56
C ASP A 357 -21.01 -53.51 -47.59
N ILE A 358 -21.50 -52.60 -48.43
CA ILE A 358 -22.93 -52.37 -48.63
C ILE A 358 -23.52 -53.48 -49.50
N SER A 359 -24.55 -54.17 -49.01
CA SER A 359 -25.23 -55.26 -49.69
C SER A 359 -26.50 -54.79 -50.40
N GLU A 360 -27.01 -55.58 -51.35
CA GLU A 360 -28.27 -55.27 -52.06
C GLU A 360 -29.51 -55.31 -51.15
N SER A 361 -29.44 -56.01 -50.01
CA SER A 361 -30.51 -56.05 -49.02
C SER A 361 -30.55 -54.83 -48.09
N ASP A 362 -29.51 -54.00 -48.09
CA ASP A 362 -29.44 -52.85 -47.21
C ASP A 362 -30.37 -51.73 -47.69
N SER A 363 -31.05 -51.07 -46.75
CA SER A 363 -31.91 -49.93 -47.08
C SER A 363 -31.08 -48.82 -47.73
N MET A 364 -31.54 -48.31 -48.87
CA MET A 364 -30.90 -47.17 -49.55
C MET A 364 -30.97 -45.88 -48.73
N LYS A 365 -31.89 -45.80 -47.76
CA LYS A 365 -32.02 -44.67 -46.84
C LYS A 365 -31.62 -45.12 -45.44
N GLN A 366 -30.59 -44.48 -44.90
CA GLN A 366 -30.05 -44.76 -43.58
C GLN A 366 -30.17 -43.50 -42.72
N ASN A 367 -30.60 -43.66 -41.47
CA ASN A 367 -30.72 -42.55 -40.53
C ASN A 367 -29.86 -42.86 -39.30
N LEU A 368 -28.94 -41.95 -38.98
CA LEU A 368 -28.08 -42.03 -37.81
C LEU A 368 -28.41 -40.87 -36.87
N ILE A 369 -28.71 -41.18 -35.61
CA ILE A 369 -28.75 -40.19 -34.53
C ILE A 369 -27.41 -40.28 -33.80
N VAL A 370 -26.60 -39.25 -33.96
CA VAL A 370 -25.29 -39.13 -33.31
C VAL A 370 -25.43 -38.20 -32.10
N ALA A 371 -24.87 -38.61 -30.97
CA ALA A 371 -24.65 -37.75 -29.82
C ALA A 371 -23.17 -37.40 -29.71
N VAL A 372 -22.91 -36.13 -29.43
CA VAL A 372 -21.61 -35.63 -28.98
C VAL A 372 -21.76 -35.30 -27.51
N LYS A 373 -20.85 -35.82 -26.68
CA LYS A 373 -20.82 -35.57 -25.24
C LYS A 373 -19.46 -35.04 -24.85
N ASP A 374 -19.42 -34.09 -23.94
CA ASP A 374 -18.20 -33.76 -23.22
C ASP A 374 -17.79 -34.88 -22.24
N ASN A 375 -16.70 -34.67 -21.51
CA ASN A 375 -16.28 -35.53 -20.40
C ASN A 375 -16.39 -34.82 -19.04
N GLY A 376 -17.24 -33.78 -18.97
CA GLY A 376 -17.51 -33.04 -17.74
C GLY A 376 -18.37 -33.82 -16.74
N GLN A 377 -18.49 -33.30 -15.51
CA GLN A 377 -19.38 -33.87 -14.49
C GLN A 377 -20.34 -32.79 -13.93
N PRO A 378 -21.66 -32.86 -14.21
CA PRO A 378 -22.32 -33.83 -15.09
C PRO A 378 -21.94 -33.63 -16.55
N SER A 379 -21.98 -34.70 -17.35
CA SER A 379 -21.69 -34.60 -18.78
C SER A 379 -22.86 -34.00 -19.55
N LEU A 380 -22.58 -33.00 -20.39
CA LEU A 380 -23.54 -32.37 -21.29
C LEU A 380 -23.38 -32.94 -22.71
N SER A 381 -24.43 -32.79 -23.51
CA SER A 381 -24.47 -33.41 -24.82
C SER A 381 -25.35 -32.68 -25.82
N ALA A 382 -24.99 -32.80 -27.10
CA ALA A 382 -25.84 -32.42 -28.22
C ALA A 382 -26.05 -33.59 -29.16
N THR A 383 -27.19 -33.61 -29.85
CA THR A 383 -27.54 -34.67 -30.80
C THR A 383 -27.84 -34.11 -32.17
N CYS A 384 -27.39 -34.77 -33.23
CA CYS A 384 -27.78 -34.49 -34.61
C CYS A 384 -28.36 -35.74 -35.28
N SER A 385 -29.23 -35.53 -36.27
CA SER A 385 -29.72 -36.59 -37.15
C SER A 385 -29.08 -36.45 -38.52
N MET A 386 -28.55 -37.56 -39.04
CA MET A 386 -27.87 -37.64 -40.32
C MET A 386 -28.59 -38.61 -41.23
N TYR A 387 -28.97 -38.14 -42.41
CA TYR A 387 -29.61 -38.95 -43.42
C TYR A 387 -28.57 -39.32 -44.47
N LEU A 388 -28.30 -40.60 -44.63
CA LEU A 388 -27.38 -41.10 -45.63
C LEU A 388 -28.18 -41.76 -46.74
N LEU A 389 -27.91 -41.36 -47.98
CA LEU A 389 -28.53 -41.92 -49.18
C LEU A 389 -27.48 -42.76 -49.93
N ILE A 390 -27.68 -44.07 -49.94
CA ILE A 390 -26.85 -44.99 -50.70
C ILE A 390 -27.28 -44.90 -52.17
N SER A 391 -26.33 -44.62 -53.06
CA SER A 391 -26.58 -44.50 -54.50
C SER A 391 -25.52 -45.24 -55.32
N ASP A 392 -25.97 -45.86 -56.41
CA ASP A 392 -25.15 -46.57 -57.38
C ASP A 392 -24.53 -45.59 -58.39
N ASN A 393 -25.00 -44.33 -58.43
CA ASN A 393 -24.70 -43.35 -59.46
C ASN A 393 -24.19 -42.04 -58.82
N LEU A 394 -22.88 -41.77 -58.89
CA LEU A 394 -22.30 -40.48 -58.44
C LEU A 394 -22.65 -39.29 -59.37
N ALA A 395 -23.30 -39.54 -60.50
CA ALA A 395 -23.49 -38.57 -61.58
C ALA A 395 -24.88 -37.90 -61.64
N GLU A 396 -25.86 -38.34 -60.86
CA GLU A 396 -27.16 -37.68 -60.77
C GLU A 396 -27.34 -37.09 -59.37
N VAL A 397 -26.84 -35.86 -59.22
CA VAL A 397 -27.36 -34.94 -58.21
C VAL A 397 -28.89 -34.88 -58.41
N PRO A 398 -29.72 -35.08 -57.39
CA PRO A 398 -31.12 -34.71 -57.51
C PRO A 398 -31.13 -33.21 -57.74
N GLU A 399 -31.50 -32.76 -58.95
CA GLU A 399 -31.81 -31.34 -59.17
C GLU A 399 -32.92 -30.97 -58.18
N LEU A 400 -32.54 -30.21 -57.16
CA LEU A 400 -33.46 -29.53 -56.27
C LEU A 400 -34.35 -28.66 -57.16
N LYS A 401 -35.59 -29.11 -57.37
CA LYS A 401 -36.66 -28.31 -57.98
C LYS A 401 -36.72 -26.96 -57.27
N ASP A 402 -36.41 -25.92 -58.04
CA ASP A 402 -36.71 -24.50 -57.84
C ASP A 402 -37.02 -24.08 -56.40
N ILE A 403 -35.97 -23.84 -55.62
CA ILE A 403 -36.05 -22.83 -54.57
C ILE A 403 -35.96 -21.51 -55.29
N SER A 404 -37.10 -20.82 -55.40
CA SER A 404 -37.16 -19.43 -55.81
C SER A 404 -36.06 -18.66 -55.10
N TYR A 405 -35.14 -18.05 -55.84
CA TYR A 405 -34.27 -17.01 -55.32
C TYR A 405 -35.17 -15.99 -54.63
N ASP A 406 -35.21 -16.01 -53.29
CA ASP A 406 -35.94 -15.00 -52.53
C ASP A 406 -35.21 -13.68 -52.83
N GLU A 407 -35.91 -12.83 -53.58
CA GLU A 407 -35.53 -11.51 -54.08
C GLU A 407 -35.26 -10.49 -52.94
N LYS A 408 -35.03 -11.00 -51.72
CA LYS A 408 -34.72 -10.25 -50.50
C LYS A 408 -33.22 -10.07 -50.29
N SER A 409 -32.36 -10.98 -50.76
CA SER A 409 -30.91 -10.82 -50.60
C SER A 409 -30.37 -9.66 -51.44
N SER A 410 -30.85 -9.50 -52.68
CA SER A 410 -30.53 -8.36 -53.56
C SER A 410 -31.11 -7.04 -53.03
N LYS A 411 -32.26 -7.08 -52.35
CA LYS A 411 -32.86 -5.92 -51.65
C LYS A 411 -32.05 -5.52 -50.42
N LEU A 412 -31.57 -6.46 -49.62
CA LEU A 412 -30.72 -6.17 -48.45
C LEU A 412 -29.36 -5.59 -48.86
N THR A 413 -28.71 -6.14 -49.89
CA THR A 413 -27.44 -5.57 -50.39
C THR A 413 -27.64 -4.19 -51.00
N SER A 414 -28.76 -3.93 -51.68
CA SER A 414 -29.06 -2.59 -52.20
C SER A 414 -29.44 -1.60 -51.09
N TYR A 415 -30.20 -2.00 -50.07
CA TYR A 415 -30.46 -1.14 -48.91
C TYR A 415 -29.19 -0.82 -48.11
N LEU A 416 -28.27 -1.79 -47.96
CA LEU A 416 -26.98 -1.57 -47.30
C LEU A 416 -26.13 -0.55 -48.09
N ILE A 417 -26.07 -0.70 -49.42
CA ILE A 417 -25.34 0.24 -50.29
C ILE A 417 -25.98 1.64 -50.22
N ILE A 418 -27.31 1.73 -50.27
CA ILE A 418 -28.03 3.00 -50.15
C ILE A 418 -27.78 3.65 -48.78
N ALA A 419 -27.78 2.87 -47.69
CA ALA A 419 -27.47 3.36 -46.35
C ALA A 419 -26.03 3.87 -46.24
N LEU A 420 -25.06 3.17 -46.83
CA LEU A 420 -23.64 3.55 -46.80
C LEU A 420 -23.38 4.83 -47.62
N VAL A 421 -24.04 4.96 -48.78
CA VAL A 421 -24.01 6.20 -49.58
C VAL A 421 -24.71 7.36 -48.83
N SER A 422 -25.82 7.09 -48.15
CA SER A 422 -26.53 8.08 -47.32
C SER A 422 -25.68 8.60 -46.16
N VAL A 423 -25.02 7.72 -45.42
CA VAL A 423 -24.18 8.11 -44.27
C VAL A 423 -22.93 8.86 -44.74
N SER A 424 -22.28 8.40 -45.83
CA SER A 424 -21.10 9.08 -46.37
C SER A 424 -21.43 10.48 -46.92
N THR A 425 -22.58 10.67 -47.55
CA THR A 425 -23.03 11.99 -48.04
C THR A 425 -23.41 12.94 -46.89
N PHE A 426 -24.07 12.46 -45.83
CA PHE A 426 -24.31 13.26 -44.63
C PHE A 426 -23.00 13.67 -43.95
N PHE A 427 -22.04 12.75 -43.84
CA PHE A 427 -20.73 13.05 -43.27
C PHE A 427 -19.97 14.11 -44.09
N LEU A 428 -19.94 13.97 -45.42
CA LEU A 428 -19.27 14.93 -46.31
C LEU A 428 -19.93 16.32 -46.30
N THR A 429 -21.26 16.38 -46.33
CA THR A 429 -21.98 17.66 -46.23
C THR A 429 -21.74 18.34 -44.89
N PHE A 430 -21.69 17.59 -43.79
CA PHE A 430 -21.35 18.11 -42.47
C PHE A 430 -19.93 18.69 -42.42
N ILE A 431 -18.93 18.00 -43.01
CA ILE A 431 -17.57 18.53 -43.14
C ILE A 431 -17.52 19.80 -43.98
N ILE A 432 -18.22 19.85 -45.11
CA ILE A 432 -18.29 21.02 -45.99
C ILE A 432 -18.96 22.20 -45.26
N ILE A 433 -20.01 21.97 -44.48
CA ILE A 433 -20.66 23.01 -43.66
C ILE A 433 -19.69 23.53 -42.60
N ILE A 434 -18.96 22.66 -41.90
CA ILE A 434 -17.95 23.07 -40.92
C ILE A 434 -16.86 23.92 -41.58
N LEU A 435 -16.34 23.49 -42.73
CA LEU A 435 -15.34 24.25 -43.49
C LEU A 435 -15.91 25.59 -43.98
N GLY A 436 -17.16 25.61 -44.46
CA GLY A 436 -17.89 26.80 -44.87
C GLY A 436 -18.09 27.79 -43.71
N VAL A 437 -18.55 27.32 -42.55
CA VAL A 437 -18.68 28.14 -41.32
C VAL A 437 -17.32 28.68 -40.88
N ARG A 438 -16.26 27.87 -40.96
CA ARG A 438 -14.89 28.29 -40.63
C ARG A 438 -14.34 29.34 -41.61
N PHE A 439 -14.75 29.29 -42.88
CA PHE A 439 -14.40 30.28 -43.89
C PHE A 439 -15.23 31.57 -43.78
N CYS A 440 -16.53 31.45 -43.50
CA CYS A 440 -17.43 32.58 -43.24
C CYS A 440 -17.09 33.31 -41.93
N ARG A 441 -16.64 32.60 -40.88
CA ARG A 441 -16.14 33.20 -39.63
C ARG A 441 -14.81 33.93 -39.82
N ARG A 442 -14.02 33.60 -40.85
CA ARG A 442 -12.80 34.34 -41.21
C ARG A 442 -13.06 35.59 -42.06
N ARG A 443 -14.30 35.82 -42.50
CA ARG A 443 -14.69 37.02 -43.26
C ARG A 443 -15.95 37.68 -42.68
N LYS A 444 -15.79 38.39 -41.56
CA LYS A 444 -16.63 39.57 -41.27
C LYS A 444 -15.76 40.75 -40.81
N PRO A 445 -15.91 41.93 -41.44
CA PRO A 445 -15.22 43.16 -41.04
C PRO A 445 -15.92 43.82 -39.84
N ARG A 446 -15.14 44.59 -39.07
CA ARG A 446 -15.59 45.46 -37.97
C ARG A 446 -16.52 46.56 -38.48
N MET A 447 -17.63 46.80 -37.79
CA MET A 447 -18.44 48.03 -37.86
C MET A 447 -19.11 48.30 -36.50
N LEU A 448 -19.36 49.56 -36.24
CA LEU A 448 -19.42 50.32 -34.98
C LEU A 448 -20.86 50.68 -34.51
N PHE A 449 -20.95 51.07 -33.22
CA PHE A 449 -22.00 51.87 -32.52
C PHE A 449 -23.40 51.25 -32.29
N ASP A 450 -24.22 51.60 -31.27
CA ASP A 450 -24.16 52.21 -29.93
C ASP A 450 -25.64 52.24 -29.42
N GLY A 451 -25.90 52.28 -28.10
CA GLY A 451 -27.27 52.44 -27.59
C GLY A 451 -27.54 51.93 -26.17
N ALA A 452 -27.38 52.83 -25.21
CA ALA A 452 -27.56 52.69 -23.75
C ALA A 452 -29.00 52.43 -23.25
N VAL A 453 -29.14 51.87 -22.03
CA VAL A 453 -30.04 52.36 -20.93
C VAL A 453 -29.55 51.88 -19.54
N ALA A 454 -29.18 52.87 -18.72
CA ALA A 454 -29.26 53.13 -17.25
C ALA A 454 -29.24 52.05 -16.13
N ILE A 455 -28.55 52.47 -15.05
CA ILE A 455 -28.14 51.88 -13.74
C ILE A 455 -29.22 52.13 -12.65
N PRO A 456 -29.18 51.50 -11.44
CA PRO A 456 -28.43 52.07 -10.28
C PRO A 456 -27.77 50.99 -9.36
N SER A 457 -26.44 51.00 -9.18
CA SER A 457 -25.64 51.60 -8.09
C SER A 457 -25.69 50.87 -6.73
N ALA A 458 -24.58 50.22 -6.36
CA ALA A 458 -24.07 50.21 -4.98
C ALA A 458 -22.58 49.80 -4.92
N TYR A 459 -21.76 50.77 -4.48
CA TYR A 459 -20.49 50.62 -3.75
C TYR A 459 -19.27 49.92 -4.38
N LEU A 460 -18.29 50.74 -4.74
CA LEU A 460 -16.86 50.42 -4.86
C LEU A 460 -16.10 51.15 -3.75
N PRO A 461 -15.07 50.52 -3.15
CA PRO A 461 -13.84 51.21 -2.77
C PRO A 461 -12.61 50.59 -3.48
N PRO A 462 -11.47 51.29 -3.48
CA PRO A 462 -10.70 51.60 -4.68
C PRO A 462 -9.56 50.60 -4.92
N ASN A 463 -9.13 50.47 -6.17
CA ASN A 463 -7.73 50.44 -6.58
C ASN A 463 -7.66 50.16 -8.09
N TYR A 464 -7.80 51.22 -8.89
CA TYR A 464 -7.25 51.23 -10.24
C TYR A 464 -5.86 51.85 -10.18
N ALA A 465 -4.89 51.15 -10.75
CA ALA A 465 -3.85 51.79 -11.53
C ALA A 465 -3.76 51.00 -12.84
N ASP A 466 -4.18 51.67 -13.91
CA ASP A 466 -3.87 51.30 -15.28
C ASP A 466 -2.37 51.53 -15.49
N VAL A 467 -1.63 50.48 -15.85
CA VAL A 467 -0.26 50.64 -16.36
C VAL A 467 -0.01 49.61 -17.45
N ASP A 468 0.28 50.17 -18.62
CA ASP A 468 0.71 49.54 -19.85
C ASP A 468 1.77 48.44 -19.67
N GLY A 469 1.70 47.49 -20.59
CA GLY A 469 2.40 46.22 -20.56
C GLY A 469 3.87 46.28 -20.14
N THR A 470 4.21 45.43 -19.18
CA THR A 470 5.38 44.52 -19.18
C THR A 470 5.27 43.66 -17.92
N GLY A 471 5.48 42.35 -18.07
CA GLY A 471 4.98 41.35 -17.12
C GLY A 471 5.69 41.29 -15.76
N THR A 472 5.07 40.57 -14.83
CA THR A 472 5.69 39.47 -14.10
C THR A 472 4.64 38.69 -13.31
N LEU A 473 4.95 37.40 -13.14
CA LEU A 473 4.25 36.30 -12.49
C LEU A 473 3.37 36.62 -11.27
N ARG A 474 2.24 35.93 -11.17
CA ARG A 474 1.79 35.35 -9.88
C ARG A 474 0.95 34.09 -10.09
N SER A 475 1.49 32.97 -9.62
CA SER A 475 0.72 31.86 -9.06
C SER A 475 0.24 32.30 -7.68
N THR A 476 -1.07 32.27 -7.42
CA THR A 476 -1.58 32.03 -6.07
C THR A 476 -2.95 31.36 -6.20
N TYR A 477 -3.02 30.19 -5.57
CA TYR A 477 -4.17 29.33 -5.38
C TYR A 477 -5.25 30.04 -4.53
N ASN A 478 -6.52 29.87 -4.89
CA ASN A 478 -7.63 29.99 -3.95
C ASN A 478 -8.37 28.65 -3.90
N TYR A 479 -8.49 28.12 -2.69
CA TYR A 479 -9.33 26.99 -2.33
C TYR A 479 -10.75 27.50 -2.08
N ASP A 480 -11.76 26.82 -2.61
CA ASP A 480 -13.14 26.97 -2.15
C ASP A 480 -13.61 25.66 -1.51
N ALA A 481 -14.03 25.75 -0.25
CA ALA A 481 -14.68 24.69 0.51
C ALA A 481 -16.21 24.82 0.38
N TYR A 482 -16.90 23.71 0.15
CA TYR A 482 -18.37 23.64 0.23
C TYR A 482 -18.82 22.40 1.02
N LEU A 483 -19.49 22.65 2.14
CA LEU A 483 -20.34 21.69 2.85
C LEU A 483 -21.71 21.67 2.17
N THR A 484 -22.28 20.49 1.92
CA THR A 484 -23.70 20.36 1.54
C THR A 484 -24.42 19.45 2.53
N THR A 485 -25.46 20.01 3.16
CA THR A 485 -26.45 19.25 3.91
C THR A 485 -27.42 18.61 2.92
N GLY A 486 -27.31 17.29 2.77
CA GLY A 486 -28.37 16.45 2.21
C GLY A 486 -28.51 16.46 0.69
N SER A 487 -27.86 15.50 0.03
CA SER A 487 -28.43 14.85 -1.16
C SER A 487 -27.77 13.48 -1.34
N ARG A 488 -28.59 12.45 -1.50
CA ARG A 488 -28.17 11.10 -1.89
C ARG A 488 -27.80 11.16 -3.37
N THR A 489 -26.68 10.54 -3.74
CA THR A 489 -26.02 10.49 -5.06
C THR A 489 -24.99 11.59 -5.33
N SER A 490 -23.73 11.20 -5.55
CA SER A 490 -22.64 12.05 -6.04
C SER A 490 -21.78 11.27 -7.03
N ASP A 491 -22.03 11.47 -8.32
CA ASP A 491 -21.10 11.14 -9.40
C ASP A 491 -20.19 12.35 -9.62
N PHE A 492 -18.87 12.16 -9.54
CA PHE A 492 -17.89 13.15 -9.98
C PHE A 492 -17.15 12.64 -11.23
N LYS A 493 -17.35 13.35 -12.34
CA LYS A 493 -16.54 13.26 -13.57
C LYS A 493 -15.29 14.12 -13.39
N PHE A 494 -14.11 13.52 -13.54
CA PHE A 494 -12.89 14.29 -13.80
C PHE A 494 -12.72 14.54 -15.31
N VAL A 495 -12.41 15.80 -15.64
CA VAL A 495 -12.00 16.25 -16.97
C VAL A 495 -10.50 15.99 -17.11
N THR A 496 -10.13 15.15 -18.07
CA THR A 496 -8.73 14.93 -18.49
C THR A 496 -8.23 16.09 -19.35
N SER A 497 -7.06 16.65 -19.03
CA SER A 497 -6.37 17.57 -19.93
C SER A 497 -5.51 16.79 -20.93
N TYR A 498 -5.88 16.84 -22.22
CA TYR A 498 -5.00 16.50 -23.33
C TYR A 498 -4.17 17.73 -23.71
N ASN A 499 -2.85 17.59 -23.78
CA ASN A 499 -1.99 18.46 -24.58
C ASN A 499 -0.80 17.63 -25.10
N ASP A 500 -1.03 16.96 -26.23
CA ASP A 500 0.02 16.59 -27.19
C ASP A 500 0.16 17.73 -28.19
N ASN A 501 1.37 18.30 -28.32
CA ASN A 501 1.98 18.82 -29.56
C ASN A 501 3.17 19.76 -29.23
N THR A 502 4.40 19.24 -29.32
CA THR A 502 5.50 19.91 -30.05
C THR A 502 6.62 18.92 -30.37
N LEU A 503 6.97 18.87 -31.66
CA LEU A 503 7.98 18.04 -32.31
C LEU A 503 9.44 18.39 -31.92
N PRO A 504 10.40 17.47 -32.17
CA PRO A 504 11.78 17.56 -31.70
C PRO A 504 12.65 18.40 -32.63
N ALA A 505 13.70 19.03 -32.09
CA ALA A 505 14.74 19.67 -32.87
C ALA A 505 16.11 19.46 -32.20
N ASP A 506 16.86 18.52 -32.78
CA ASP A 506 18.31 18.50 -32.81
C ASP A 506 18.88 19.71 -33.58
N GLN A 507 20.17 20.00 -33.33
CA GLN A 507 21.05 21.06 -33.86
C GLN A 507 21.01 22.36 -33.05
N THR A 508 22.08 22.82 -32.39
CA THR A 508 23.50 22.99 -32.80
C THR A 508 24.25 23.49 -31.54
N LEU A 509 25.50 23.19 -31.19
CA LEU A 509 26.78 23.46 -31.87
C LEU A 509 27.91 22.98 -30.91
N ARG A 510 28.80 22.07 -31.35
CA ARG A 510 30.24 22.18 -31.08
C ARG A 510 31.02 21.41 -32.15
N LYS A 511 31.92 22.15 -32.79
CA LYS A 511 32.78 21.79 -33.92
C LYS A 511 33.96 20.91 -33.49
N SER A 512 34.35 19.97 -34.34
CA SER A 512 35.75 19.54 -34.54
C SER A 512 36.41 20.40 -35.64
N PRO A 513 37.75 20.46 -35.75
CA PRO A 513 38.45 19.51 -36.64
C PRO A 513 39.86 19.08 -36.17
N SER A 514 40.38 18.10 -36.91
CA SER A 514 41.58 17.28 -36.76
C SER A 514 42.91 17.92 -37.22
N ASP A 515 44.02 17.37 -36.68
CA ASP A 515 45.30 16.98 -37.34
C ASP A 515 46.58 17.33 -36.55
N PHE A 516 47.63 16.51 -36.77
CA PHE A 516 49.01 16.41 -36.22
C PHE A 516 49.18 15.31 -35.13
N VAL A 517 49.61 14.08 -35.47
CA VAL A 517 50.93 13.57 -35.93
C VAL A 517 51.85 13.14 -34.76
N ASP A 518 52.27 11.88 -34.85
CA ASP A 518 53.44 11.17 -34.29
C ASP A 518 53.78 11.28 -32.79
N MET A 519 53.96 10.12 -32.13
CA MET A 519 55.29 9.58 -31.78
C MET A 519 55.24 8.55 -30.63
N PHE A 520 55.84 7.38 -30.91
CA PHE A 520 56.63 6.52 -30.00
C PHE A 520 55.88 5.62 -29.00
N GLU A 521 55.98 4.30 -29.22
CA GLU A 521 56.80 3.33 -28.43
C GLU A 521 56.21 3.11 -27.03
N GLY A 522 55.71 1.93 -26.64
CA GLY A 522 56.34 0.62 -26.73
C GLY A 522 56.70 0.19 -25.30
N VAL A 523 56.45 -1.10 -24.98
CA VAL A 523 57.07 -1.85 -23.85
C VAL A 523 56.49 -1.50 -22.46
N ASP A 524 56.19 -2.38 -21.50
CA ASP A 524 56.17 -3.84 -21.38
C ASP A 524 55.27 -4.21 -20.19
N ASP A 525 54.91 -5.49 -20.15
CA ASP A 525 54.75 -6.38 -19.00
C ASP A 525 54.34 -5.88 -17.59
N SER A 526 53.28 -6.54 -17.11
CA SER A 526 52.97 -6.97 -15.73
C SER A 526 54.15 -7.54 -14.91
N PRO A 527 53.97 -7.99 -13.64
CA PRO A 527 53.15 -7.49 -12.52
C PRO A 527 53.94 -7.42 -11.18
N GLU A 528 53.34 -6.82 -10.15
CA GLU A 528 53.34 -7.33 -8.76
C GLU A 528 52.07 -6.88 -8.03
#